data_AF-A0A9E1JHR9-F1
#
_entry.id   AF-A0A9E1JHR9-F1
#
_cell.length_a   1.000
_cell.length_b   1.000
_cell.length_c   1.000
_cell.angle_alpha   90.00
_cell.angle_beta   90.00
_cell.angle_gamma   90.00
#
_symmetry.space_group_name_H-M   'P 1'
#
loop_
_entity.id
_entity.type
_entity.pdbx_description
1 polymer ?
#
loop_
_entity_poly.entity_id
_entity_poly.type
_entity_poly.pdbx_seq_one_letter_code
_entity_poly.pdbx_strand_id
1 'polypeptide(L)'
;MNLKTICTFMVGAALMILMAAFIYTPAFAIDLPDTKVQKMTKAQKAAKEKSSDPLLCLDCHRARNIHTNEGVIASQAFCFDCHKDEELSKKKGSNIPHEITQEAFHANQPNHRFIACINCHKDVARSPHKTTLGAQCLDCHTRHSESPGNDPHSRVSCQACHFQSEFVELDPKDFKVKLSRNDYDGLPISLSDHILADVEDEQTCQKCHFKKNPVGAPAAVLPSKSLMCIMCHTSPFSMGHPLFGLASLIFIGGIFIMIAFWFKGSVKGEERSLHRKISLSSESVYKTIFSKQIFSLIKIFILDILLQRRILQESVSRWSMHSLIFTAILLRLGLSLFTAIGFYFNPESSLLTVLIDKNHGFTAFANDLLGLFILLGVIWAVVKRFIVKPDHVVSEYQDNITLILIGSLVVLGFLLEGARILVTQIPCEMAIYSFAGYMVSKVFSFFPLDWAQVYPLMWYGHGLVAAVFIAWLPFGKMRHMFNTPLTYFIEAVDGVKNEKRV
;
A
#
# COMPACT_ATOMS: atom_id res chain seq x y z
N MET A 1 -36.16 -2.32 -12.74
CA MET A 1 -36.14 -1.51 -11.51
C MET A 1 -37.06 -0.32 -11.71
N ASN A 2 -37.89 0.04 -10.73
CA ASN A 2 -38.73 1.24 -10.80
C ASN A 2 -37.81 2.47 -10.78
N LEU A 3 -38.04 3.47 -11.64
CA LEU A 3 -37.16 4.62 -11.87
C LEU A 3 -36.75 5.32 -10.56
N LYS A 4 -37.62 5.27 -9.54
CA LYS A 4 -37.36 5.75 -8.19
C LYS A 4 -36.11 5.17 -7.56
N THR A 5 -35.87 3.86 -7.62
CA THR A 5 -34.70 3.23 -6.97
C THR A 5 -33.40 3.54 -7.71
N ILE A 6 -33.45 3.73 -9.04
CA ILE A 6 -32.28 4.17 -9.84
C ILE A 6 -31.95 5.61 -9.44
N CYS A 7 -32.97 6.47 -9.36
CA CYS A 7 -32.81 7.82 -8.84
C CYS A 7 -32.30 7.81 -7.41
N THR A 8 -32.79 6.97 -6.49
CA THR A 8 -32.28 6.96 -5.11
C THR A 8 -30.82 6.51 -5.04
N PHE A 9 -30.39 5.58 -5.89
CA PHE A 9 -28.99 5.11 -5.92
C PHE A 9 -28.07 6.11 -6.63
N MET A 10 -28.52 6.72 -7.73
CA MET A 10 -27.79 7.78 -8.44
C MET A 10 -27.72 9.04 -7.59
N VAL A 11 -28.79 9.40 -6.89
CA VAL A 11 -28.85 10.52 -5.95
C VAL A 11 -28.03 10.19 -4.71
N GLY A 12 -28.04 8.96 -4.20
CA GLY A 12 -27.19 8.53 -3.08
C GLY A 12 -25.70 8.53 -3.43
N ALA A 13 -25.35 8.01 -4.61
CA ALA A 13 -23.98 8.05 -5.14
C ALA A 13 -23.56 9.50 -5.47
N ALA A 14 -24.44 10.31 -6.05
CA ALA A 14 -24.18 11.72 -6.32
C ALA A 14 -24.10 12.55 -5.02
N LEU A 15 -24.91 12.25 -4.00
CA LEU A 15 -24.79 12.87 -2.67
C LEU A 15 -23.52 12.42 -1.96
N MET A 16 -23.08 11.17 -2.13
CA MET A 16 -21.79 10.73 -1.58
C MET A 16 -20.61 11.35 -2.34
N ILE A 17 -20.71 11.53 -3.66
CA ILE A 17 -19.72 12.26 -4.47
C ILE A 17 -19.72 13.75 -4.09
N LEU A 18 -20.89 14.36 -3.91
CA LEU A 18 -21.02 15.75 -3.47
C LEU A 18 -20.57 15.93 -2.02
N MET A 19 -20.88 15.02 -1.10
CA MET A 19 -20.38 15.07 0.28
C MET A 19 -18.88 14.78 0.34
N ALA A 20 -18.35 13.88 -0.50
CA ALA A 20 -16.90 13.71 -0.63
C ALA A 20 -16.22 14.98 -1.19
N ALA A 21 -16.88 15.69 -2.12
CA ALA A 21 -16.41 16.97 -2.65
C ALA A 21 -16.60 18.17 -1.70
N PHE A 22 -17.61 18.13 -0.81
CA PHE A 22 -17.92 19.21 0.14
C PHE A 22 -17.25 19.05 1.51
N ILE A 23 -16.93 17.83 1.94
CA ILE A 23 -16.32 17.57 3.26
C ILE A 23 -14.79 17.65 3.19
N TYR A 24 -14.19 17.45 2.01
CA TYR A 24 -12.77 17.71 1.77
C TYR A 24 -12.61 18.18 0.33
N THR A 25 -12.54 19.49 0.12
CA THR A 25 -11.67 19.98 -0.95
C THR A 25 -10.27 19.44 -0.61
N PRO A 26 -9.61 18.65 -1.48
CA PRO A 26 -8.19 18.39 -1.27
C PRO A 26 -7.55 19.76 -1.07
N ALA A 27 -6.73 19.91 -0.04
CA ALA A 27 -5.88 21.09 0.10
C ALA A 27 -5.04 21.14 -1.18
N PHE A 28 -5.52 21.89 -2.17
CA PHE A 28 -4.77 22.18 -3.37
C PHE A 28 -3.54 22.90 -2.86
N ALA A 29 -2.37 22.30 -3.13
CA ALA A 29 -1.08 22.88 -2.76
C ALA A 29 -1.11 24.38 -3.07
N ILE A 30 -1.01 25.19 -2.02
CA ILE A 30 -0.99 26.64 -2.10
C ILE A 30 0.30 26.97 -2.85
N ASP A 31 0.17 27.70 -3.96
CA ASP A 31 1.27 27.98 -4.87
C ASP A 31 2.42 28.68 -4.11
N LEU A 32 3.59 28.03 -4.04
CA LEU A 32 4.86 28.73 -3.84
C LEU A 32 5.19 29.47 -5.16
N PRO A 33 5.74 30.69 -5.09
CA PRO A 33 5.89 31.56 -6.26
C PRO A 33 6.74 30.89 -7.36
N ASP A 34 6.22 30.95 -8.59
CA ASP A 34 6.83 30.45 -9.82
C ASP A 34 8.27 30.95 -9.99
N THR A 35 9.27 30.11 -9.72
CA THR A 35 10.60 30.23 -10.31
C THR A 35 10.87 29.10 -11.30
N LYS A 36 11.29 29.55 -12.48
CA LYS A 36 11.39 28.83 -13.75
C LYS A 36 12.26 27.57 -13.66
N VAL A 37 11.67 26.40 -13.85
CA VAL A 37 12.39 25.17 -14.20
C VAL A 37 12.38 25.00 -15.71
N GLN A 38 13.43 25.46 -16.39
CA GLN A 38 13.74 25.08 -17.77
C GLN A 38 15.26 25.08 -18.00
N LYS A 39 15.84 23.86 -18.03
CA LYS A 39 16.78 23.33 -19.05
C LYS A 39 17.68 22.25 -18.43
N MET A 40 17.45 20.99 -18.81
CA MET A 40 18.49 19.97 -18.79
C MET A 40 18.51 19.25 -20.13
N THR A 41 19.50 19.57 -20.96
CA THR A 41 19.91 18.70 -22.07
C THR A 41 21.44 18.66 -22.18
N LYS A 42 21.94 17.42 -22.24
CA LYS A 42 23.23 16.91 -22.74
C LYS A 42 24.54 17.55 -22.24
N ALA A 43 25.29 16.75 -21.49
CA ALA A 43 26.70 16.48 -21.81
C ALA A 43 27.12 15.13 -21.21
N GLN A 44 27.08 14.07 -22.04
CA GLN A 44 27.89 12.89 -21.84
C GLN A 44 29.29 13.17 -22.40
N LYS A 45 30.32 13.06 -21.56
CA LYS A 45 31.64 12.65 -22.03
C LYS A 45 32.33 11.84 -20.94
N ALA A 46 32.88 10.73 -21.40
CA ALA A 46 33.46 9.67 -20.61
C ALA A 46 34.62 10.16 -19.73
N ALA A 47 34.66 9.64 -18.50
CA ALA A 47 35.89 9.47 -17.74
C ALA A 47 35.91 8.01 -17.26
N LYS A 48 36.62 7.18 -18.03
CA LYS A 48 37.06 5.84 -17.65
C LYS A 48 38.40 6.03 -16.96
N GLU A 49 38.45 5.89 -15.64
CA GLU A 49 39.70 5.73 -14.87
C GLU A 49 39.28 5.22 -13.50
N LYS A 50 39.48 3.94 -13.16
CA LYS A 50 40.71 3.19 -12.87
C LYS A 50 40.50 2.71 -11.43
N SER A 51 40.17 1.43 -11.31
CA SER A 51 40.03 0.72 -10.04
C SER A 51 41.39 0.69 -9.34
N SER A 52 41.58 1.56 -8.36
CA SER A 52 42.45 1.27 -7.23
C SER A 52 41.54 0.82 -6.10
N ASP A 53 41.66 -0.45 -5.69
CA ASP A 53 41.07 -0.90 -4.43
C ASP A 53 41.46 0.11 -3.34
N PRO A 54 40.51 0.61 -2.54
CA PRO A 54 40.83 1.58 -1.50
C PRO A 54 41.77 0.89 -0.51
N LEU A 55 42.98 1.45 -0.36
CA LEU A 55 43.85 1.13 0.77
C LEU A 55 43.02 1.35 2.04
N LEU A 56 42.74 0.27 2.77
CA LEU A 56 42.04 0.28 4.05
C LEU A 56 42.99 0.87 5.11
N CYS A 57 43.09 2.20 5.14
CA CYS A 57 43.88 2.93 6.14
C CYS A 57 43.46 2.61 7.58
N LEU A 58 42.22 2.11 7.77
CA LEU A 58 41.65 1.73 9.06
C LEU A 58 42.19 0.43 9.65
N ASP A 59 42.80 -0.45 8.86
CA ASP A 59 43.33 -1.71 9.37
C ASP A 59 44.52 -1.48 10.35
N CYS A 60 45.15 -0.30 10.31
CA CYS A 60 46.20 0.12 11.24
C CYS A 60 45.85 1.31 12.17
N HIS A 61 44.79 2.09 11.92
CA HIS A 61 44.49 3.33 12.67
C HIS A 61 43.45 3.19 13.81
N ARG A 62 43.37 2.00 14.44
CA ARG A 62 42.69 1.72 15.72
C ARG A 62 41.40 2.52 15.95
N ALA A 63 40.27 2.02 15.45
CA ALA A 63 38.97 2.49 15.92
C ALA A 63 38.97 2.46 17.46
N ARG A 64 38.77 3.63 18.10
CA ARG A 64 38.55 3.72 19.55
C ARG A 64 37.40 2.79 19.91
N ASN A 65 37.40 2.21 21.11
CA ASN A 65 36.35 1.28 21.53
C ASN A 65 34.97 1.98 21.56
N ILE A 66 34.21 1.94 20.47
CA ILE A 66 32.88 2.54 20.37
C ILE A 66 31.80 1.75 21.13
N HIS A 67 32.17 0.73 21.90
CA HIS A 67 31.26 -0.04 22.75
C HIS A 67 31.09 0.55 24.16
N THR A 68 31.77 1.66 24.49
CA THR A 68 31.52 2.42 25.72
C THR A 68 31.16 3.86 25.41
N ASN A 69 30.45 4.53 26.31
CA ASN A 69 30.06 5.94 26.15
C ASN A 69 31.29 6.83 25.99
N GLU A 70 32.35 6.58 26.77
CA GLU A 70 33.60 7.34 26.69
C GLU A 70 34.29 7.15 25.34
N GLY A 71 34.28 5.93 24.81
CA GLY A 71 34.87 5.66 23.51
C GLY A 71 34.05 6.22 22.34
N VAL A 72 32.73 6.31 22.48
CA VAL A 72 31.87 7.03 21.53
C VAL A 72 32.16 8.53 21.54
N ILE A 73 32.18 9.17 22.72
CA ILE A 73 32.51 10.59 22.86
C ILE A 73 33.90 10.86 22.29
N ALA A 74 34.89 10.00 22.59
CA ALA A 74 36.21 10.13 22.02
C ALA A 74 36.21 9.98 20.49
N SER A 75 35.38 9.10 19.91
CA SER A 75 35.24 8.96 18.46
C SER A 75 34.61 10.21 17.82
N GLN A 76 33.55 10.76 18.42
CA GLN A 76 32.92 12.00 17.99
C GLN A 76 33.89 13.19 18.07
N ALA A 77 34.64 13.32 19.18
CA ALA A 77 35.63 14.37 19.36
C ALA A 77 36.68 14.41 18.24
N PHE A 78 37.12 13.23 17.76
CA PHE A 78 38.02 13.14 16.62
C PHE A 78 37.41 13.75 15.34
N CYS A 79 36.11 13.54 15.09
CA CYS A 79 35.43 14.17 13.96
C CYS A 79 35.30 15.68 14.18
N PHE A 80 34.90 16.10 15.39
CA PHE A 80 34.74 17.51 15.74
C PHE A 80 36.06 18.28 15.67
N ASP A 81 37.23 17.67 15.87
CA ASP A 81 38.52 18.36 15.72
C ASP A 81 38.70 19.07 14.37
N CYS A 82 38.09 18.53 13.30
CA CYS A 82 38.02 19.20 12.01
C CYS A 82 36.68 19.88 11.78
N HIS A 83 35.57 19.22 12.14
CA HIS A 83 34.23 19.65 11.76
C HIS A 83 33.63 20.75 12.63
N LYS A 84 34.23 21.11 13.78
CA LYS A 84 33.80 22.25 14.60
C LYS A 84 34.30 23.61 14.09
N ASP A 85 35.12 23.61 13.04
CA ASP A 85 35.71 24.82 12.48
C ASP A 85 34.69 25.54 11.59
N GLU A 86 34.33 26.77 11.98
CA GLU A 86 33.39 27.63 11.23
C GLU A 86 33.92 27.97 9.82
N GLU A 87 35.25 27.96 9.63
CA GLU A 87 35.88 28.18 8.34
C GLU A 87 35.84 26.93 7.44
N LEU A 88 35.57 25.75 8.03
CA LEU A 88 35.46 24.50 7.27
C LEU A 88 34.23 24.57 6.37
N SER A 89 34.53 24.87 5.12
CA SER A 89 33.51 25.16 4.14
C SER A 89 33.82 24.44 2.84
N LYS A 90 32.76 23.90 2.24
CA LYS A 90 32.88 23.20 0.97
C LYS A 90 32.71 24.20 -0.16
N LYS A 91 33.80 24.50 -0.87
CA LYS A 91 33.78 25.38 -2.03
C LYS A 91 33.25 24.63 -3.25
N LYS A 92 31.99 24.87 -3.61
CA LYS A 92 31.40 24.40 -4.88
C LYS A 92 30.56 25.52 -5.50
N GLY A 93 31.23 26.53 -6.06
CA GLY A 93 30.58 27.74 -6.58
C GLY A 93 30.27 28.78 -5.51
N SER A 94 29.87 28.37 -4.30
CA SER A 94 29.69 29.20 -3.10
C SER A 94 30.36 28.57 -1.87
N ASN A 95 30.49 29.35 -0.79
CA ASN A 95 31.02 28.88 0.49
C ASN A 95 29.87 28.28 1.31
N ILE A 96 29.88 26.96 1.53
CA ILE A 96 28.86 26.28 2.33
C ILE A 96 29.50 25.92 3.65
N PRO A 97 29.03 26.46 4.78
CA PRO A 97 29.47 26.02 6.10
C PRO A 97 29.21 24.51 6.25
N HIS A 98 30.22 23.78 6.70
CA HIS A 98 30.09 22.35 7.04
C HIS A 98 30.42 22.10 8.51
N GLU A 99 30.18 23.11 9.31
CA GLU A 99 30.37 23.09 10.74
C GLU A 99 29.34 22.18 11.41
N ILE A 100 29.79 21.45 12.40
CA ILE A 100 28.96 20.76 13.38
C ILE A 100 29.69 20.73 14.72
N THR A 101 29.04 21.24 15.76
CA THR A 101 29.53 21.21 17.13
C THR A 101 28.88 20.09 17.92
N GLN A 102 29.52 19.68 19.01
CA GLN A 102 29.00 18.65 19.89
C GLN A 102 27.68 19.09 20.53
N GLU A 103 27.59 20.36 20.94
CA GLU A 103 26.41 20.96 21.55
C GLU A 103 25.23 20.96 20.58
N ALA A 104 25.45 21.40 19.33
CA ALA A 104 24.41 21.42 18.31
C ALA A 104 23.93 20.01 17.96
N PHE A 105 24.86 19.06 17.78
CA PHE A 105 24.50 17.66 17.51
C PHE A 105 23.69 17.04 18.67
N HIS A 106 24.11 17.25 19.92
CA HIS A 106 23.39 16.72 21.08
C HIS A 106 22.02 17.38 21.28
N ALA A 107 21.86 18.65 20.92
CA ALA A 107 20.58 19.34 20.96
C ALA A 107 19.62 18.80 19.88
N ASN A 108 20.13 18.59 18.65
CA ASN A 108 19.33 18.16 17.51
C ASN A 108 19.07 16.64 17.49
N GLN A 109 19.94 15.86 18.12
CA GLN A 109 19.88 14.40 18.18
C GLN A 109 20.08 13.86 19.60
N PRO A 110 19.22 14.22 20.57
CA PRO A 110 19.42 13.87 21.99
C PRO A 110 19.48 12.36 22.23
N ASN A 111 18.73 11.57 21.44
CA ASN A 111 18.71 10.12 21.52
C ASN A 111 19.96 9.46 20.90
N HIS A 112 20.72 10.18 20.06
CA HIS A 112 21.94 9.67 19.41
C HIS A 112 23.23 10.26 19.99
N ARG A 113 23.16 10.99 21.12
CA ARG A 113 24.35 11.59 21.78
C ARG A 113 25.47 10.60 22.08
N PHE A 114 25.13 9.33 22.33
CA PHE A 114 26.10 8.25 22.58
C PHE A 114 26.18 7.26 21.42
N ILE A 115 25.96 7.73 20.18
CA ILE A 115 26.21 6.98 18.96
C ILE A 115 27.38 7.64 18.21
N ALA A 116 28.41 6.86 17.86
CA ALA A 116 29.55 7.43 17.13
C ALA A 116 29.13 7.78 15.69
N CYS A 117 29.71 8.83 15.12
CA CYS A 117 29.37 9.29 13.76
C CYS A 117 29.50 8.15 12.73
N ILE A 118 30.50 7.28 12.89
CA ILE A 118 30.77 6.13 12.01
C ILE A 118 29.73 5.00 12.09
N ASN A 119 28.88 4.96 13.12
CA ASN A 119 27.76 4.00 13.17
C ASN A 119 26.73 4.32 12.08
N CYS A 120 26.49 5.62 11.84
CA CYS A 120 25.60 6.08 10.77
C CYS A 120 26.39 6.28 9.45
N HIS A 121 27.57 6.89 9.51
CA HIS A 121 28.38 7.25 8.37
C HIS A 121 29.45 6.19 8.06
N LYS A 122 29.04 4.98 7.71
CA LYS A 122 29.94 3.82 7.57
C LYS A 122 30.99 3.93 6.45
N ASP A 123 30.79 4.81 5.48
CA ASP A 123 31.62 4.91 4.27
C ASP A 123 32.55 6.15 4.25
N VAL A 124 32.75 6.79 5.40
CA VAL A 124 33.57 8.01 5.51
C VAL A 124 35.06 7.75 5.59
N ALA A 125 35.47 6.53 5.93
CA ALA A 125 36.87 6.18 6.15
C ALA A 125 37.65 5.81 4.88
N ARG A 126 37.28 6.41 3.75
CA ARG A 126 37.98 6.25 2.47
C ARG A 126 38.74 7.53 2.13
N SER A 127 39.75 7.40 1.26
CA SER A 127 40.41 8.54 0.63
C SER A 127 39.98 8.62 -0.84
N PRO A 128 39.43 9.75 -1.31
CA PRO A 128 39.16 10.98 -0.56
C PRO A 128 38.00 10.85 0.43
N HIS A 129 38.11 11.52 1.59
CA HIS A 129 37.11 11.51 2.67
C HIS A 129 35.77 12.03 2.13
N LYS A 130 34.79 11.12 2.00
CA LYS A 130 33.49 11.40 1.41
C LYS A 130 32.48 10.40 1.92
N THR A 131 31.24 10.83 2.14
CA THR A 131 30.09 9.92 2.25
C THR A 131 29.32 9.81 0.92
N THR A 132 28.96 8.59 0.54
CA THR A 132 28.23 8.22 -0.69
C THR A 132 26.94 7.49 -0.37
N LEU A 133 26.92 6.71 0.70
CA LEU A 133 25.75 5.95 1.13
C LEU A 133 24.87 6.78 2.08
N GLY A 134 25.40 7.85 2.68
CA GLY A 134 24.72 8.64 3.71
C GLY A 134 24.59 7.86 5.03
N ALA A 135 23.74 8.35 5.92
CA ALA A 135 23.48 7.71 7.22
C ALA A 135 22.73 6.37 7.08
N GLN A 136 23.27 5.29 7.66
CA GLN A 136 22.67 3.95 7.60
C GLN A 136 21.69 3.72 8.77
N CYS A 137 20.48 4.26 8.66
CA CYS A 137 19.49 4.21 9.75
C CYS A 137 18.98 2.80 10.08
N LEU A 138 18.89 1.92 9.07
CA LEU A 138 18.30 0.58 9.21
C LEU A 138 19.15 -0.42 9.99
N ASP A 139 20.37 -0.04 10.38
CA ASP A 139 21.21 -0.87 11.25
C ASP A 139 20.72 -0.88 12.71
N CYS A 140 19.96 0.13 13.11
CA CYS A 140 19.43 0.28 14.48
C CYS A 140 17.93 0.60 14.52
N HIS A 141 17.32 1.02 13.39
CA HIS A 141 15.89 1.32 13.29
C HIS A 141 15.17 0.35 12.37
N THR A 142 13.91 0.09 12.70
CA THR A 142 13.00 -0.73 11.89
C THR A 142 12.12 0.13 11.01
N ARG A 143 11.64 -0.45 9.90
CA ARG A 143 10.66 0.24 9.05
C ARG A 143 9.30 0.24 9.74
N HIS A 144 8.61 1.37 9.69
CA HIS A 144 7.20 1.42 10.05
C HIS A 144 6.31 0.91 8.91
N SER A 145 5.07 0.57 9.23
CA SER A 145 4.06 0.17 8.25
C SER A 145 3.59 1.36 7.39
N GLU A 146 2.66 1.14 6.47
CA GLU A 146 2.09 2.20 5.61
C GLU A 146 1.30 3.26 6.40
N SER A 147 0.91 3.00 7.66
CA SER A 147 -0.01 3.87 8.40
C SER A 147 0.55 5.28 8.68
N PRO A 148 1.77 5.46 9.20
CA PRO A 148 2.27 6.79 9.56
C PRO A 148 2.57 7.66 8.33
N GLY A 149 2.97 7.05 7.22
CA GLY A 149 3.34 7.76 6.00
C GLY A 149 2.30 7.70 4.88
N ASN A 150 1.10 7.17 5.11
CA ASN A 150 0.07 6.89 4.10
C ASN A 150 0.43 5.91 2.95
N ASP A 151 1.71 5.57 2.77
CA ASP A 151 2.25 4.57 1.83
C ASP A 151 3.57 4.00 2.42
N PRO A 152 4.04 2.79 2.03
CA PRO A 152 5.31 2.25 2.55
C PRO A 152 6.54 3.09 2.19
N HIS A 153 6.45 4.00 1.21
CA HIS A 153 7.54 4.85 0.76
C HIS A 153 8.86 4.08 0.52
N SER A 154 8.77 2.88 -0.05
CA SER A 154 9.90 1.94 -0.21
C SER A 154 11.09 2.49 -1.00
N ARG A 155 10.83 3.48 -1.87
CA ARG A 155 11.83 4.19 -2.68
C ARG A 155 12.29 5.51 -2.10
N VAL A 156 11.84 5.90 -0.91
CA VAL A 156 12.29 7.12 -0.23
C VAL A 156 13.33 6.73 0.81
N SER A 157 14.49 7.41 0.81
CA SER A 157 15.49 7.20 1.86
C SER A 157 14.96 7.75 3.18
N CYS A 158 15.33 7.10 4.30
CA CYS A 158 14.88 7.53 5.62
C CYS A 158 15.20 9.03 5.86
N GLN A 159 16.38 9.49 5.43
CA GLN A 159 16.76 10.89 5.66
C GLN A 159 15.92 11.87 4.82
N ALA A 160 15.45 11.48 3.62
CA ALA A 160 14.66 12.36 2.77
C ALA A 160 13.31 12.75 3.43
N CYS A 161 12.78 11.88 4.29
CA CYS A 161 11.56 12.15 5.07
C CYS A 161 11.88 12.69 6.47
N HIS A 162 12.81 12.05 7.18
CA HIS A 162 13.03 12.31 8.60
C HIS A 162 13.97 13.48 8.92
N PHE A 163 14.68 14.06 7.94
CA PHE A 163 15.51 15.25 8.20
C PHE A 163 14.76 16.51 7.81
N GLN A 164 15.05 17.63 8.48
CA GLN A 164 14.33 18.89 8.32
C GLN A 164 14.47 19.50 6.92
N SER A 165 15.58 19.28 6.21
CA SER A 165 15.80 19.81 4.85
C SER A 165 14.59 19.55 3.93
N GLU A 166 14.19 20.59 3.20
CA GLU A 166 13.05 20.56 2.28
C GLU A 166 13.44 20.05 0.89
N PHE A 167 14.74 20.05 0.58
CA PHE A 167 15.24 19.74 -0.75
C PHE A 167 15.51 18.25 -0.90
N VAL A 168 14.77 17.64 -1.82
CA VAL A 168 14.88 16.24 -2.19
C VAL A 168 15.13 16.07 -3.69
N GLU A 169 15.85 15.03 -4.06
CA GLU A 169 16.12 14.66 -5.45
C GLU A 169 15.85 13.18 -5.69
N LEU A 170 15.44 12.83 -6.92
CA LEU A 170 15.38 11.44 -7.37
C LEU A 170 16.76 11.07 -7.92
N ASP A 171 17.46 10.17 -7.24
CA ASP A 171 18.77 9.69 -7.71
C ASP A 171 18.59 8.80 -8.95
N PRO A 172 19.18 9.16 -10.11
CA PRO A 172 19.01 8.40 -11.34
C PRO A 172 19.75 7.04 -11.33
N LYS A 173 20.60 6.76 -10.34
CA LYS A 173 21.38 5.51 -10.27
C LYS A 173 20.63 4.38 -9.62
N ASP A 174 19.92 4.65 -8.53
CA ASP A 174 19.16 3.65 -7.78
C ASP A 174 17.66 3.95 -7.71
N PHE A 175 17.22 5.02 -8.38
CA PHE A 175 15.83 5.44 -8.50
C PHE A 175 15.16 5.66 -7.15
N LYS A 176 15.92 6.12 -6.14
CA LYS A 176 15.41 6.47 -4.82
C LYS A 176 15.35 7.98 -4.62
N VAL A 177 14.33 8.43 -3.91
CA VAL A 177 14.25 9.82 -3.43
C VAL A 177 15.19 9.96 -2.24
N LYS A 178 16.10 10.92 -2.32
CA LYS A 178 17.14 11.20 -1.31
C LYS A 178 17.14 12.69 -0.98
N LEU A 179 17.78 13.05 0.14
CA LEU A 179 18.10 14.44 0.40
C LEU A 179 18.99 14.99 -0.71
N SER A 180 18.58 16.12 -1.28
CA SER A 180 19.38 16.84 -2.27
C SER A 180 20.55 17.54 -1.59
N ARG A 181 21.67 17.65 -2.31
CA ARG A 181 22.83 18.44 -1.87
C ARG A 181 22.78 19.89 -2.36
N ASN A 182 21.82 20.21 -3.22
CA ASN A 182 21.57 21.55 -3.70
C ASN A 182 20.09 21.88 -3.54
N ASP A 183 19.77 23.16 -3.46
CA ASP A 183 18.40 23.63 -3.64
C ASP A 183 17.94 23.45 -5.10
N TYR A 184 16.70 23.86 -5.38
CA TYR A 184 16.12 23.76 -6.71
C TYR A 184 16.67 24.80 -7.72
N ASP A 185 17.38 25.83 -7.25
CA ASP A 185 18.12 26.78 -8.08
C ASP A 185 19.55 26.29 -8.40
N GLY A 186 19.93 25.14 -7.84
CA GLY A 186 21.25 24.52 -8.03
C GLY A 186 22.33 25.08 -7.11
N LEU A 187 21.97 25.94 -6.15
CA LEU A 187 22.88 26.39 -5.10
C LEU A 187 23.07 25.27 -4.08
N PRO A 188 24.30 25.00 -3.67
CA PRO A 188 24.56 23.90 -2.76
C PRO A 188 24.14 24.27 -1.34
N ILE A 189 23.54 23.33 -0.62
CA ILE A 189 22.98 23.53 0.72
C ILE A 189 23.76 22.77 1.79
N SER A 190 23.70 23.24 3.04
CA SER A 190 24.23 22.48 4.17
C SER A 190 23.25 21.37 4.58
N LEU A 191 23.82 20.25 5.01
CA LEU A 191 23.11 19.11 5.60
C LEU A 191 23.79 18.69 6.93
N SER A 192 24.59 19.56 7.55
CA SER A 192 25.37 19.24 8.76
C SER A 192 24.60 19.42 10.07
N ASP A 193 23.42 20.04 10.05
CA ASP A 193 22.70 20.37 11.28
C ASP A 193 22.10 19.15 11.99
N HIS A 194 21.89 18.04 11.27
CA HIS A 194 21.27 16.81 11.81
C HIS A 194 19.92 17.04 12.49
N ILE A 195 19.15 18.05 12.09
CA ILE A 195 17.81 18.29 12.65
C ILE A 195 16.81 17.32 12.01
N LEU A 196 16.02 16.64 12.84
CA LEU A 196 14.93 15.79 12.39
C LEU A 196 13.68 16.62 12.07
N ALA A 197 12.95 16.23 11.03
CA ALA A 197 11.64 16.78 10.73
C ALA A 197 10.60 16.27 11.74
N ASP A 198 9.61 17.10 12.03
CA ASP A 198 8.39 16.65 12.68
C ASP A 198 7.53 15.88 11.66
N VAL A 199 7.52 14.56 11.78
CA VAL A 199 6.78 13.67 10.86
C VAL A 199 5.30 13.58 11.19
N GLU A 200 4.85 14.16 12.31
CA GLU A 200 3.42 14.30 12.63
C GLU A 200 2.81 15.52 11.93
N ASP A 201 3.64 16.50 11.55
CA ASP A 201 3.22 17.65 10.76
C ASP A 201 2.97 17.26 9.29
N GLU A 202 1.74 17.45 8.82
CA GLU A 202 1.36 17.23 7.42
C GLU A 202 2.17 18.09 6.43
N GLN A 203 2.73 19.22 6.87
CA GLN A 203 3.60 20.05 6.04
C GLN A 203 4.88 19.30 5.62
N THR A 204 5.35 18.34 6.41
CA THR A 204 6.51 17.51 6.06
C THR A 204 6.25 16.70 4.77
N CYS A 205 5.01 16.32 4.48
CA CYS A 205 4.67 15.66 3.22
C CYS A 205 4.82 16.59 2.00
N GLN A 206 4.69 17.91 2.18
CA GLN A 206 4.78 18.88 1.09
C GLN A 206 6.19 19.00 0.50
N LYS A 207 7.21 18.46 1.15
CA LYS A 207 8.57 18.30 0.59
C LYS A 207 8.60 17.52 -0.72
N CYS A 208 7.67 16.58 -0.88
CA CYS A 208 7.55 15.77 -2.09
C CYS A 208 6.22 16.05 -2.83
N HIS A 209 5.14 16.31 -2.09
CA HIS A 209 3.80 16.40 -2.62
C HIS A 209 3.39 17.82 -3.01
N PHE A 210 3.94 18.29 -4.14
CA PHE A 210 3.60 19.57 -4.74
C PHE A 210 3.59 19.48 -6.28
N LYS A 211 3.00 20.48 -6.94
CA LYS A 211 2.92 20.54 -8.41
C LYS A 211 4.33 20.59 -9.02
N LYS A 212 4.57 19.80 -10.06
CA LYS A 212 5.86 19.74 -10.79
C LYS A 212 7.07 19.41 -9.90
N ASN A 213 6.86 18.65 -8.82
CA ASN A 213 7.98 18.19 -7.98
C ASN A 213 9.01 17.38 -8.80
N PRO A 214 10.30 17.46 -8.46
CA PRO A 214 11.36 16.80 -9.23
C PRO A 214 11.52 15.30 -8.89
N VAL A 215 10.78 14.80 -7.90
CA VAL A 215 10.97 13.46 -7.34
C VAL A 215 9.99 12.41 -7.86
N GLY A 216 9.00 12.81 -8.66
CA GLY A 216 7.98 11.90 -9.17
C GLY A 216 6.96 11.48 -8.11
N ALA A 217 6.57 12.39 -7.22
CA ALA A 217 5.48 12.17 -6.28
C ALA A 217 4.16 12.71 -6.84
N PRO A 218 2.99 12.21 -6.40
CA PRO A 218 1.73 12.86 -6.71
C PRO A 218 1.68 14.26 -6.09
N ALA A 219 1.04 15.21 -6.78
CA ALA A 219 1.00 16.61 -6.36
C ALA A 219 0.16 16.86 -5.09
N ALA A 220 -0.57 15.86 -4.62
CA ALA A 220 -1.36 15.90 -3.40
C ALA A 220 -0.96 14.74 -2.47
N VAL A 221 -1.04 15.00 -1.16
CA VAL A 221 -0.91 13.97 -0.13
C VAL A 221 -2.17 13.13 -0.15
N LEU A 222 -2.01 11.82 -0.37
CA LEU A 222 -3.12 10.88 -0.37
C LEU A 222 -3.30 10.28 1.02
N PRO A 223 -4.54 10.08 1.48
CA PRO A 223 -4.78 9.49 2.79
C PRO A 223 -4.40 8.00 2.79
N SER A 224 -4.07 7.47 3.96
CA SER A 224 -3.84 6.04 4.13
C SER A 224 -5.07 5.20 3.72
N LYS A 225 -4.79 4.00 3.22
CA LYS A 225 -5.80 2.98 2.95
C LYS A 225 -6.44 2.53 4.27
N SER A 226 -7.69 2.08 4.22
CA SER A 226 -8.40 1.54 5.38
C SER A 226 -8.16 0.05 5.58
N LEU A 227 -8.42 -0.46 6.78
CA LEU A 227 -8.41 -1.90 7.08
C LEU A 227 -9.21 -2.71 6.06
N MET A 228 -10.36 -2.22 5.59
CA MET A 228 -11.22 -2.98 4.66
C MET A 228 -10.62 -3.09 3.25
N CYS A 229 -9.65 -2.24 2.89
CA CYS A 229 -8.90 -2.37 1.64
C CYS A 229 -8.02 -3.63 1.63
N ILE A 230 -7.78 -4.28 2.78
CA ILE A 230 -7.02 -5.53 2.90
C ILE A 230 -7.58 -6.68 2.05
N MET A 231 -8.86 -6.60 1.68
CA MET A 231 -9.49 -7.56 0.78
C MET A 231 -8.90 -7.54 -0.63
N CYS A 232 -8.26 -6.44 -1.02
CA CYS A 232 -7.73 -6.25 -2.35
C CYS A 232 -6.21 -6.15 -2.36
N HIS A 233 -5.57 -5.49 -1.40
CA HIS A 233 -4.11 -5.35 -1.36
C HIS A 233 -3.64 -5.07 0.07
N THR A 234 -2.33 -5.08 0.30
CA THR A 234 -1.76 -4.71 1.61
C THR A 234 -2.29 -3.35 2.07
N SER A 235 -2.72 -3.31 3.33
CA SER A 235 -3.35 -2.15 3.95
C SER A 235 -3.02 -2.16 5.44
N PRO A 236 -2.78 -0.99 6.06
CA PRO A 236 -2.55 -0.92 7.50
C PRO A 236 -3.82 -1.21 8.29
N PHE A 237 -3.64 -1.52 9.58
CA PHE A 237 -4.74 -1.63 10.55
C PHE A 237 -5.22 -0.25 11.02
N SER A 238 -5.58 0.64 10.08
CA SER A 238 -6.12 1.97 10.36
C SER A 238 -7.48 2.17 9.68
N MET A 239 -8.28 3.12 10.15
CA MET A 239 -9.54 3.46 9.47
C MET A 239 -9.31 4.27 8.18
N GLY A 240 -8.16 4.95 8.06
CA GLY A 240 -7.83 5.81 6.92
C GLY A 240 -8.84 6.95 6.75
N HIS A 241 -9.16 7.27 5.50
CA HIS A 241 -10.10 8.34 5.15
C HIS A 241 -11.54 8.08 5.67
N PRO A 242 -12.30 9.11 6.13
CA PRO A 242 -13.67 8.96 6.65
C PRO A 242 -14.65 8.23 5.72
N LEU A 243 -14.46 8.36 4.40
CA LEU A 243 -15.21 7.62 3.38
C LEU A 243 -15.20 6.10 3.63
N PHE A 244 -14.02 5.56 3.96
CA PHE A 244 -13.87 4.14 4.24
C PHE A 244 -14.41 3.77 5.61
N GLY A 245 -14.35 4.67 6.59
CA GLY A 245 -15.01 4.52 7.88
C GLY A 245 -16.53 4.34 7.72
N LEU A 246 -17.17 5.21 6.92
CA LEU A 246 -18.61 5.10 6.61
C LEU A 246 -18.95 3.80 5.89
N ALA A 247 -18.16 3.41 4.89
CA ALA A 247 -18.34 2.14 4.19
C ALA A 247 -18.24 0.94 5.13
N SER A 248 -17.29 0.98 6.07
CA SER A 248 -17.10 -0.05 7.09
C SER A 248 -18.29 -0.14 8.05
N LEU A 249 -18.84 1.00 8.49
CA LEU A 249 -20.04 1.04 9.33
C LEU A 249 -21.26 0.43 8.62
N ILE A 250 -21.46 0.77 7.33
CA ILE A 250 -22.54 0.20 6.53
C ILE A 250 -22.35 -1.31 6.34
N PHE A 251 -21.13 -1.75 6.04
CA PHE A 251 -20.81 -3.17 5.92
C PHE A 251 -21.10 -3.94 7.22
N ILE A 252 -20.57 -3.46 8.35
CA ILE A 252 -20.76 -4.08 9.67
C ILE A 252 -22.25 -4.12 10.04
N GLY A 253 -22.96 -3.00 9.88
CA GLY A 253 -24.41 -2.93 10.11
C GLY A 253 -25.19 -3.91 9.22
N GLY A 254 -24.80 -4.05 7.95
CA GLY A 254 -25.38 -5.02 7.04
C GLY A 254 -25.16 -6.48 7.46
N ILE A 255 -23.96 -6.82 7.95
CA ILE A 255 -23.67 -8.13 8.52
C ILE A 255 -24.53 -8.39 9.76
N PHE A 256 -24.68 -7.41 10.66
CA PHE A 256 -25.57 -7.54 11.82
C PHE A 256 -27.02 -7.77 11.43
N ILE A 257 -27.54 -7.03 10.45
CA ILE A 257 -28.90 -7.22 9.93
C ILE A 257 -29.07 -8.62 9.32
N MET A 258 -28.08 -9.09 8.56
CA MET A 258 -28.09 -10.42 7.96
C MET A 258 -28.12 -11.52 9.02
N ILE A 259 -27.26 -11.42 10.05
CA ILE A 259 -27.24 -12.35 11.18
C ILE A 259 -28.57 -12.30 11.93
N ALA A 260 -29.07 -11.10 12.26
CA ALA A 260 -30.35 -10.92 12.94
C ALA A 260 -31.51 -11.56 12.15
N PHE A 261 -31.46 -11.49 10.82
CA PHE A 261 -32.43 -12.16 9.94
C PHE A 261 -32.37 -13.68 10.05
N TRP A 262 -31.18 -14.31 10.12
CA TRP A 262 -31.06 -15.76 10.35
C TRP A 262 -31.68 -16.17 11.68
N PHE A 263 -31.49 -15.39 12.74
CA PHE A 263 -32.05 -15.65 14.07
C PHE A 263 -33.57 -15.41 14.19
N LYS A 264 -34.23 -14.84 13.16
CA LYS A 264 -35.70 -14.85 13.07
C LYS A 264 -36.26 -16.25 12.83
N GLY A 265 -35.51 -17.13 12.15
CA GLY A 265 -35.90 -18.53 11.94
C GLY A 265 -35.87 -19.36 13.23
N SER A 266 -36.34 -20.60 13.16
CA SER A 266 -36.23 -21.57 14.26
C SER A 266 -34.80 -22.12 14.35
N VAL A 267 -34.21 -22.18 15.55
CA VAL A 267 -32.93 -22.87 15.78
C VAL A 267 -33.20 -24.07 16.68
N LYS A 268 -33.08 -25.29 16.13
CA LYS A 268 -33.37 -26.55 16.85
C LYS A 268 -34.74 -26.55 17.56
N GLY A 269 -35.78 -26.06 16.88
CA GLY A 269 -37.14 -25.97 17.41
C GLY A 269 -37.41 -24.78 18.34
N GLU A 270 -36.40 -23.97 18.68
CA GLU A 270 -36.60 -22.72 19.42
C GLU A 270 -36.93 -21.57 18.45
N GLU A 271 -38.08 -20.93 18.65
CA GLU A 271 -38.58 -19.84 17.80
C GLU A 271 -38.64 -18.48 18.51
N ARG A 272 -38.75 -18.44 19.85
CA ARG A 272 -39.13 -17.23 20.59
C ARG A 272 -37.95 -16.56 21.28
N SER A 273 -37.10 -17.32 21.98
CA SER A 273 -36.04 -16.73 22.80
C SER A 273 -34.72 -16.59 22.03
N LEU A 274 -34.32 -15.34 21.74
CA LEU A 274 -33.05 -15.04 21.07
C LEU A 274 -31.85 -15.54 21.88
N HIS A 275 -31.86 -15.35 23.20
CA HIS A 275 -30.79 -15.85 24.07
C HIS A 275 -30.67 -17.38 23.98
N ARG A 276 -31.81 -18.09 23.96
CA ARG A 276 -31.81 -19.56 23.83
C ARG A 276 -31.29 -19.99 22.46
N LYS A 277 -31.68 -19.32 21.38
CA LYS A 277 -31.14 -19.58 20.02
C LYS A 277 -29.63 -19.39 19.95
N ILE A 278 -29.11 -18.32 20.56
CA ILE A 278 -27.65 -18.07 20.63
C ILE A 278 -26.96 -19.19 21.40
N SER A 279 -27.46 -19.55 22.59
CA SER A 279 -26.90 -20.63 23.42
C SER A 279 -26.89 -21.98 22.70
N LEU A 280 -27.99 -22.35 22.02
CA LEU A 280 -28.07 -23.58 21.24
C LEU A 280 -27.12 -23.58 20.03
N SER A 281 -26.96 -22.43 19.38
CA SER A 281 -26.02 -22.25 18.27
C SER A 281 -24.58 -22.39 18.76
N SER A 282 -24.21 -21.73 19.86
CA SER A 282 -22.86 -21.80 20.43
C SER A 282 -22.52 -23.20 20.94
N GLU A 283 -23.47 -23.89 21.58
CA GLU A 283 -23.27 -25.27 22.03
C GLU A 283 -23.03 -26.21 20.84
N SER A 284 -23.76 -26.01 19.74
CA SER A 284 -23.60 -26.79 18.52
C SER A 284 -22.23 -26.55 17.89
N VAL A 285 -21.81 -25.29 17.76
CA VAL A 285 -20.47 -24.93 17.25
C VAL A 285 -19.37 -25.56 18.11
N TYR A 286 -19.48 -25.46 19.44
CA TYR A 286 -18.50 -26.03 20.37
C TYR A 286 -18.41 -27.55 20.22
N LYS A 287 -19.55 -28.26 20.23
CA LYS A 287 -19.59 -29.71 20.04
C LYS A 287 -18.99 -30.14 18.72
N THR A 288 -19.26 -29.41 17.64
CA THR A 288 -18.72 -29.73 16.31
C THR A 288 -17.21 -29.53 16.25
N ILE A 289 -16.67 -28.41 16.75
CA ILE A 289 -15.23 -28.11 16.75
C ILE A 289 -14.43 -29.18 17.49
N PHE A 290 -14.90 -29.64 18.64
CA PHE A 290 -14.22 -30.63 19.47
C PHE A 290 -14.64 -32.08 19.20
N SER A 291 -15.24 -32.35 18.04
CA SER A 291 -15.61 -33.71 17.61
C SER A 291 -14.85 -34.15 16.37
N LYS A 292 -14.94 -35.44 16.01
CA LYS A 292 -14.42 -35.96 14.73
C LYS A 292 -15.08 -35.31 13.50
N GLN A 293 -16.21 -34.61 13.66
CA GLN A 293 -16.86 -33.88 12.56
C GLN A 293 -16.01 -32.72 12.06
N ILE A 294 -15.05 -32.21 12.84
CA ILE A 294 -14.15 -31.13 12.40
C ILE A 294 -13.38 -31.52 11.13
N PHE A 295 -12.98 -32.78 10.97
CA PHE A 295 -12.31 -33.25 9.75
C PHE A 295 -13.24 -33.23 8.53
N SER A 296 -14.54 -33.48 8.73
CA SER A 296 -15.55 -33.33 7.68
C SER A 296 -15.70 -31.86 7.29
N LEU A 297 -15.74 -30.94 8.27
CA LEU A 297 -15.80 -29.50 8.01
C LEU A 297 -14.56 -28.99 7.30
N ILE A 298 -13.36 -29.41 7.70
CA ILE A 298 -12.10 -29.06 7.02
C ILE A 298 -12.13 -29.56 5.57
N LYS A 299 -12.59 -30.78 5.33
CA LYS A 299 -12.74 -31.33 3.98
C LYS A 299 -13.71 -30.52 3.13
N ILE A 300 -14.85 -30.11 3.68
CA ILE A 300 -15.83 -29.26 2.99
C ILE A 300 -15.26 -27.88 2.72
N PHE A 301 -14.57 -27.28 3.70
CA PHE A 301 -13.91 -26.00 3.52
C PHE A 301 -12.88 -26.05 2.39
N ILE A 302 -11.96 -27.00 2.41
CA ILE A 302 -10.93 -27.10 1.38
C ILE A 302 -11.53 -27.47 0.02
N LEU A 303 -12.32 -28.54 -0.06
CA LEU A 303 -12.78 -29.07 -1.35
C LEU A 303 -13.97 -28.28 -1.91
N ASP A 304 -14.97 -27.97 -1.09
CA ASP A 304 -16.23 -27.40 -1.59
C ASP A 304 -16.26 -25.87 -1.52
N ILE A 305 -15.55 -25.23 -0.58
CA ILE A 305 -15.48 -23.76 -0.47
C ILE A 305 -14.26 -23.20 -1.23
N LEU A 306 -13.03 -23.64 -0.90
CA LEU A 306 -11.81 -23.09 -1.52
C LEU A 306 -11.62 -23.57 -2.96
N LEU A 307 -11.67 -24.90 -3.18
CA LEU A 307 -11.50 -25.50 -4.52
C LEU A 307 -12.80 -25.60 -5.32
N GLN A 308 -13.94 -25.26 -4.72
CA GLN A 308 -15.25 -25.18 -5.39
C GLN A 308 -15.67 -26.47 -6.11
N ARG A 309 -15.33 -27.63 -5.55
CA ARG A 309 -15.57 -28.96 -6.14
C ARG A 309 -17.02 -29.19 -6.57
N ARG A 310 -18.02 -28.70 -5.82
CA ARG A 310 -19.43 -28.85 -6.20
C ARG A 310 -19.74 -28.15 -7.54
N ILE A 311 -19.21 -26.94 -7.75
CA ILE A 311 -19.36 -26.21 -9.02
C ILE A 311 -18.61 -26.93 -10.15
N LEU A 312 -17.44 -27.50 -9.86
CA LEU A 312 -16.68 -28.30 -10.82
C LEU A 312 -17.46 -29.54 -11.28
N GLN A 313 -18.17 -30.20 -10.37
CA GLN A 313 -19.01 -31.36 -10.69
C GLN A 313 -20.23 -31.00 -11.55
N GLU A 314 -20.77 -29.79 -11.42
CA GLU A 314 -21.87 -29.32 -12.26
C GLU A 314 -21.40 -28.88 -13.65
N SER A 315 -20.32 -28.09 -13.72
CA SER A 315 -19.79 -27.59 -14.99
C SER A 315 -18.38 -27.05 -14.85
N VAL A 316 -17.46 -27.61 -15.64
CA VAL A 316 -16.08 -27.10 -15.76
C VAL A 316 -16.07 -25.64 -16.21
N SER A 317 -16.93 -25.23 -17.14
CA SER A 317 -16.98 -23.83 -17.61
C SER A 317 -17.39 -22.86 -16.51
N ARG A 318 -18.39 -23.20 -15.69
CA ARG A 318 -18.81 -22.35 -14.57
C ARG A 318 -17.72 -22.28 -13.50
N TRP A 319 -17.10 -23.42 -13.21
CA TRP A 319 -16.00 -23.52 -12.27
C TRP A 319 -14.80 -22.69 -12.70
N SER A 320 -14.37 -22.77 -13.96
CA SER A 320 -13.24 -22.00 -14.48
C SER A 320 -13.50 -20.50 -14.40
N MET A 321 -14.67 -20.04 -14.87
CA MET A 321 -15.04 -18.63 -14.81
C MET A 321 -15.10 -18.11 -13.36
N HIS A 322 -15.70 -18.86 -12.45
CA HIS A 322 -15.82 -18.44 -11.05
C HIS A 322 -14.48 -18.52 -10.31
N SER A 323 -13.66 -19.55 -10.57
CA SER A 323 -12.31 -19.69 -9.99
C SER A 323 -11.39 -18.54 -10.39
N LEU A 324 -11.46 -18.08 -11.65
CA LEU A 324 -10.69 -16.91 -12.11
C LEU A 324 -10.98 -15.64 -11.29
N ILE A 325 -12.20 -15.50 -10.78
CA ILE A 325 -12.61 -14.36 -9.94
C ILE A 325 -12.32 -14.67 -8.46
N PHE A 326 -12.96 -15.69 -7.91
CA PHE A 326 -12.94 -15.99 -6.49
C PHE A 326 -11.56 -16.39 -5.98
N THR A 327 -10.90 -17.34 -6.64
CA THR A 327 -9.59 -17.84 -6.18
C THR A 327 -8.56 -16.74 -6.30
N ALA A 328 -8.63 -15.90 -7.33
CA ALA A 328 -7.74 -14.75 -7.46
C ALA A 328 -7.95 -13.71 -6.34
N ILE A 329 -9.21 -13.35 -6.02
CA ILE A 329 -9.53 -12.48 -4.88
C ILE A 329 -9.05 -13.09 -3.57
N LEU A 330 -9.29 -14.39 -3.36
CA LEU A 330 -8.90 -15.10 -2.15
C LEU A 330 -7.37 -15.13 -1.97
N LEU A 331 -6.62 -15.44 -3.04
CA LEU A 331 -5.16 -15.43 -3.01
C LEU A 331 -4.62 -14.04 -2.71
N ARG A 332 -5.24 -13.00 -3.29
CA ARG A 332 -4.85 -11.61 -3.06
C ARG A 332 -5.15 -11.15 -1.62
N LEU A 333 -6.31 -11.53 -1.08
CA LEU A 333 -6.65 -11.35 0.34
C LEU A 333 -5.65 -12.09 1.23
N GLY A 334 -5.31 -13.34 0.91
CA GLY A 334 -4.36 -14.16 1.67
C GLY A 334 -2.96 -13.53 1.70
N LEU A 335 -2.46 -13.08 0.55
CA LEU A 335 -1.19 -12.37 0.46
C LEU A 335 -1.21 -11.06 1.27
N SER A 336 -2.31 -10.32 1.19
CA SER A 336 -2.49 -9.04 1.90
C SER A 336 -2.54 -9.23 3.41
N LEU A 337 -3.31 -10.21 3.90
CA LEU A 337 -3.39 -10.57 5.31
C LEU A 337 -2.06 -11.06 5.85
N PHE A 338 -1.40 -11.99 5.13
CA PHE A 338 -0.09 -12.50 5.52
C PHE A 338 0.93 -11.38 5.66
N THR A 339 0.95 -10.45 4.71
CA THR A 339 1.89 -9.32 4.73
C THR A 339 1.56 -8.34 5.84
N ALA A 340 0.30 -7.93 6.01
CA ALA A 340 -0.10 -6.98 7.04
C ALA A 340 0.13 -7.51 8.46
N ILE A 341 -0.29 -8.76 8.73
CA ILE A 341 -0.11 -9.43 10.02
C ILE A 341 1.38 -9.71 10.26
N GLY A 342 2.07 -10.25 9.26
CA GLY A 342 3.49 -10.55 9.36
C GLY A 342 4.31 -9.30 9.69
N PHE A 343 4.08 -8.20 8.96
CA PHE A 343 4.80 -6.94 9.16
C PHE A 343 4.50 -6.32 10.53
N TYR A 344 3.28 -6.50 11.06
CA TYR A 344 2.94 -6.07 12.42
C TYR A 344 3.78 -6.78 13.50
N PHE A 345 4.03 -8.08 13.34
CA PHE A 345 4.80 -8.86 14.32
C PHE A 345 6.32 -8.83 14.08
N ASN A 346 6.77 -8.71 12.84
CA ASN A 346 8.19 -8.75 12.48
C ASN A 346 8.51 -7.78 11.32
N PRO A 347 8.57 -6.47 11.60
CA PRO A 347 8.85 -5.45 10.58
C PRO A 347 10.30 -5.50 10.03
N GLU A 348 11.22 -6.20 10.70
CA GLU A 348 12.61 -6.37 10.28
C GLU A 348 12.81 -7.47 9.23
N SER A 349 11.80 -8.32 9.03
CA SER A 349 11.89 -9.42 8.08
C SER A 349 12.12 -8.92 6.66
N SER A 350 13.17 -9.46 6.02
CA SER A 350 13.48 -9.19 4.60
C SER A 350 12.32 -9.60 3.68
N LEU A 351 11.69 -10.74 3.94
CA LEU A 351 10.54 -11.23 3.19
C LEU A 351 9.37 -10.24 3.27
N LEU A 352 9.03 -9.77 4.47
CA LEU A 352 7.88 -8.89 4.67
C LEU A 352 8.13 -7.49 4.09
N THR A 353 9.38 -7.02 4.13
CA THR A 353 9.80 -5.78 3.45
C THR A 353 9.65 -5.89 1.93
N VAL A 354 9.93 -7.07 1.36
CA VAL A 354 9.68 -7.35 -0.06
C VAL A 354 8.19 -7.37 -0.39
N LEU A 355 7.38 -8.01 0.47
CA LEU A 355 5.94 -8.16 0.23
C LEU A 355 5.15 -6.86 0.39
N ILE A 356 5.57 -5.96 1.29
CA ILE A 356 4.92 -4.65 1.46
C ILE A 356 5.31 -3.67 0.34
N ASP A 357 6.47 -3.87 -0.30
CA ASP A 357 6.89 -3.07 -1.44
C ASP A 357 6.13 -3.49 -2.71
N LYS A 358 5.09 -2.73 -3.04
CA LYS A 358 4.29 -2.90 -4.28
C LYS A 358 5.11 -2.83 -5.57
N ASN A 359 6.30 -2.23 -5.54
CA ASN A 359 7.19 -2.12 -6.70
C ASN A 359 8.17 -3.28 -6.82
N HIS A 360 8.30 -4.10 -5.78
CA HIS A 360 9.19 -5.24 -5.83
C HIS A 360 8.67 -6.25 -6.86
N GLY A 361 9.56 -6.83 -7.66
CA GLY A 361 9.18 -7.64 -8.83
C GLY A 361 8.19 -8.77 -8.53
N PHE A 362 8.38 -9.49 -7.42
CA PHE A 362 7.43 -10.53 -6.99
C PHE A 362 6.04 -9.96 -6.64
N THR A 363 5.99 -8.92 -5.81
CA THR A 363 4.73 -8.31 -5.33
C THR A 363 3.96 -7.66 -6.47
N ALA A 364 4.68 -6.94 -7.35
CA ALA A 364 4.16 -6.37 -8.59
C ALA A 364 3.54 -7.46 -9.48
N PHE A 365 4.32 -8.49 -9.81
CA PHE A 365 3.88 -9.60 -10.66
C PHE A 365 2.66 -10.33 -10.09
N ALA A 366 2.68 -10.67 -8.80
CA ALA A 366 1.58 -11.39 -8.16
C ALA A 366 0.28 -10.57 -8.18
N ASN A 367 0.36 -9.28 -7.84
CA ASN A 367 -0.82 -8.40 -7.87
C ASN A 367 -1.38 -8.21 -9.29
N ASP A 368 -0.50 -8.01 -10.27
CA ASP A 368 -0.87 -7.78 -11.66
C ASP A 368 -1.49 -9.05 -12.30
N LEU A 369 -0.90 -10.23 -12.05
CA LEU A 369 -1.41 -11.53 -12.50
C LEU A 369 -2.78 -11.85 -11.89
N LEU A 370 -2.93 -11.71 -10.57
CA LEU A 370 -4.20 -11.97 -9.89
C LEU A 370 -5.27 -10.96 -10.34
N GLY A 371 -4.91 -9.70 -10.53
CA GLY A 371 -5.79 -8.70 -11.14
C GLY A 371 -6.27 -9.11 -12.54
N LEU A 372 -5.36 -9.67 -13.36
CA LEU A 372 -5.68 -10.10 -14.71
C LEU A 372 -6.65 -11.29 -14.71
N PHE A 373 -6.46 -12.26 -13.81
CA PHE A 373 -7.41 -13.37 -13.66
C PHE A 373 -8.82 -12.88 -13.32
N ILE A 374 -8.94 -11.92 -12.39
CA ILE A 374 -10.24 -11.33 -12.06
C ILE A 374 -10.84 -10.64 -13.30
N LEU A 375 -10.04 -9.85 -14.03
CA LEU A 375 -10.51 -9.16 -15.24
C LEU A 375 -11.00 -10.14 -16.30
N LEU A 376 -10.23 -11.20 -16.59
CA LEU A 376 -10.61 -12.24 -17.55
C LEU A 376 -11.87 -12.99 -17.11
N GLY A 377 -11.99 -13.32 -15.83
CA GLY A 377 -13.18 -13.96 -15.26
C GLY A 377 -14.43 -13.07 -15.39
N VAL A 378 -14.29 -11.76 -15.13
CA VAL A 378 -15.39 -10.79 -15.29
C VAL A 378 -15.77 -10.63 -16.75
N ILE A 379 -14.81 -10.48 -17.67
CA ILE A 379 -15.07 -10.41 -19.11
C ILE A 379 -15.83 -11.66 -19.57
N TRP A 380 -15.39 -12.84 -19.13
CA TRP A 380 -16.05 -14.10 -19.47
C TRP A 380 -17.48 -14.15 -18.91
N ALA A 381 -17.70 -13.71 -17.68
CA ALA A 381 -19.03 -13.62 -17.08
C ALA A 381 -19.95 -12.65 -17.84
N VAL A 382 -19.43 -11.50 -18.27
CA VAL A 382 -20.14 -10.51 -19.09
C VAL A 382 -20.52 -11.12 -20.45
N VAL A 383 -19.57 -11.78 -21.15
CA VAL A 383 -19.83 -12.45 -22.43
C VAL A 383 -20.90 -13.53 -22.28
N LYS A 384 -20.80 -14.39 -21.26
CA LYS A 384 -21.82 -15.42 -20.98
C LYS A 384 -23.19 -14.81 -20.74
N ARG A 385 -23.25 -13.68 -20.04
CA ARG A 385 -24.51 -13.02 -19.70
C ARG A 385 -25.16 -12.30 -20.87
N PHE A 386 -24.42 -11.47 -21.61
CA PHE A 386 -25.02 -10.57 -22.60
C PHE A 386 -25.01 -11.13 -24.02
N ILE A 387 -24.06 -12.03 -24.33
CA ILE A 387 -23.87 -12.57 -25.68
C ILE A 387 -24.44 -13.99 -25.76
N VAL A 388 -23.98 -14.92 -24.92
CA VAL A 388 -24.35 -16.35 -25.02
C VAL A 388 -25.77 -16.63 -24.53
N LYS A 389 -26.22 -15.92 -23.47
CA LYS A 389 -27.56 -16.02 -22.88
C LYS A 389 -28.05 -17.48 -22.67
N PRO A 390 -27.43 -18.28 -21.78
CA PRO A 390 -27.91 -19.63 -21.49
C PRO A 390 -29.34 -19.61 -20.91
N ASP A 391 -30.16 -20.60 -21.27
CA ASP A 391 -31.60 -20.68 -20.93
C ASP A 391 -31.91 -20.63 -19.42
N HIS A 392 -30.92 -20.95 -18.57
CA HIS A 392 -31.03 -20.96 -17.11
C HIS A 392 -30.56 -19.66 -16.44
N VAL A 393 -30.20 -18.61 -17.18
CA VAL A 393 -29.74 -17.31 -16.63
C VAL A 393 -30.90 -16.32 -16.67
N VAL A 394 -31.76 -16.35 -15.64
CA VAL A 394 -32.71 -15.25 -15.42
C VAL A 394 -31.90 -14.03 -14.96
N SER A 395 -31.83 -13.01 -15.81
CA SER A 395 -31.05 -11.80 -15.51
C SER A 395 -31.71 -11.00 -14.40
N GLU A 396 -31.25 -11.19 -13.16
CA GLU A 396 -31.65 -10.33 -12.05
C GLU A 396 -30.79 -9.06 -12.02
N TYR A 397 -31.44 -7.92 -11.79
CA TYR A 397 -30.79 -6.59 -11.76
C TYR A 397 -29.63 -6.51 -10.76
N GLN A 398 -29.73 -7.21 -9.63
CA GLN A 398 -28.72 -7.23 -8.58
C GLN A 398 -27.38 -7.82 -9.04
N ASP A 399 -27.40 -8.68 -10.06
CA ASP A 399 -26.21 -9.37 -10.55
C ASP A 399 -25.41 -8.46 -11.48
N ASN A 400 -26.09 -7.57 -12.19
CA ASN A 400 -25.45 -6.62 -13.09
C ASN A 400 -24.64 -5.60 -12.27
N ILE A 401 -25.19 -5.15 -11.14
CA ILE A 401 -24.48 -4.23 -10.23
C ILE A 401 -23.17 -4.87 -9.74
N THR A 402 -23.21 -6.12 -9.28
CA THR A 402 -22.00 -6.80 -8.78
C THR A 402 -20.91 -6.90 -9.85
N LEU A 403 -21.27 -7.31 -11.08
CA LEU A 403 -20.31 -7.40 -12.18
C LEU A 403 -19.74 -6.03 -12.55
N ILE A 404 -20.57 -4.97 -12.57
CA ILE A 404 -20.13 -3.60 -12.82
C ILE A 404 -19.17 -3.14 -11.73
N LEU A 405 -19.48 -3.37 -10.45
CA LEU A 405 -18.62 -2.96 -9.33
C LEU A 405 -17.26 -3.65 -9.36
N ILE A 406 -17.23 -4.99 -9.48
CA ILE A 406 -15.97 -5.74 -9.53
C ILE A 406 -15.17 -5.38 -10.78
N GLY A 407 -15.83 -5.32 -11.95
CA GLY A 407 -15.18 -4.94 -13.21
C GLY A 407 -14.58 -3.53 -13.15
N SER A 408 -15.35 -2.55 -12.66
CA SER A 408 -14.87 -1.17 -12.51
C SER A 408 -13.73 -1.07 -11.52
N LEU A 409 -13.80 -1.79 -10.40
CA LEU A 409 -12.75 -1.81 -9.37
C LEU A 409 -11.41 -2.30 -9.95
N VAL A 410 -11.45 -3.41 -10.70
CA VAL A 410 -10.24 -3.99 -11.31
C VAL A 410 -9.69 -3.11 -12.43
N VAL A 411 -10.56 -2.61 -13.31
CA VAL A 411 -10.15 -1.70 -14.40
C VAL A 411 -9.52 -0.43 -13.83
N LEU A 412 -10.17 0.23 -12.87
CA LEU A 412 -9.62 1.40 -12.20
C LEU A 412 -8.30 1.07 -11.48
N GLY A 413 -8.16 -0.13 -10.92
CA GLY A 413 -6.90 -0.59 -10.32
C GLY A 413 -5.74 -0.62 -11.32
N PHE A 414 -5.94 -1.20 -12.50
CA PHE A 414 -4.91 -1.21 -13.56
C PHE A 414 -4.60 0.18 -14.11
N LEU A 415 -5.63 1.02 -14.29
CA LEU A 415 -5.45 2.41 -14.69
C LEU A 415 -4.63 3.17 -13.64
N LEU A 416 -4.95 3.00 -12.35
CA LEU A 416 -4.25 3.63 -11.24
C LEU A 416 -2.79 3.19 -11.18
N GLU A 417 -2.53 1.89 -11.35
CA GLU A 417 -1.18 1.33 -11.39
C GLU A 417 -0.35 1.91 -12.55
N GLY A 418 -0.94 2.02 -13.75
CA GLY A 418 -0.27 2.62 -14.90
C GLY A 418 0.08 4.10 -14.69
N ALA A 419 -0.84 4.88 -14.11
CA ALA A 419 -0.56 6.27 -13.74
C ALA A 419 0.52 6.37 -12.65
N ARG A 420 0.49 5.48 -11.65
CA ARG A 420 1.49 5.40 -10.59
C ARG A 420 2.90 5.15 -11.15
N ILE A 421 3.03 4.23 -12.09
CA ILE A 421 4.30 3.89 -12.76
C ILE A 421 4.89 5.13 -13.46
N LEU A 422 4.05 5.92 -14.16
CA LEU A 422 4.48 7.17 -14.79
C LEU A 422 4.90 8.23 -13.78
N VAL A 423 4.03 8.53 -12.81
CA VAL A 423 4.27 9.59 -11.81
C VAL A 423 5.54 9.31 -11.03
N THR A 424 5.69 8.07 -10.53
CA THR A 424 6.83 7.66 -9.71
C THR A 424 8.09 7.33 -10.50
N GLN A 425 8.08 7.54 -11.82
CA GLN A 425 9.25 7.34 -12.69
C GLN A 425 9.93 5.98 -12.44
N ILE A 426 9.12 4.92 -12.41
CA ILE A 426 9.67 3.56 -12.20
C ILE A 426 10.48 3.16 -13.44
N PRO A 427 11.75 2.76 -13.30
CA PRO A 427 12.53 2.28 -14.43
C PRO A 427 11.92 1.00 -15.03
N CYS A 428 12.16 0.82 -16.34
CA CYS A 428 11.62 -0.29 -17.12
C CYS A 428 11.87 -1.65 -16.45
N GLU A 429 13.09 -1.89 -15.97
CA GLU A 429 13.51 -3.15 -15.32
C GLU A 429 12.70 -3.53 -14.07
N MET A 430 12.10 -2.56 -13.39
CA MET A 430 11.18 -2.80 -12.28
C MET A 430 9.72 -2.84 -12.77
N ALA A 431 9.36 -1.94 -13.68
CA ALA A 431 7.98 -1.81 -14.17
C ALA A 431 7.50 -3.05 -14.96
N ILE A 432 8.40 -3.79 -15.63
CA ILE A 432 8.03 -5.00 -16.41
C ILE A 432 7.28 -6.06 -15.61
N TYR A 433 7.49 -6.13 -14.29
CA TYR A 433 6.79 -7.10 -13.44
C TYR A 433 5.32 -6.75 -13.24
N SER A 434 4.97 -5.46 -13.27
CA SER A 434 3.58 -4.99 -13.38
C SER A 434 3.19 -4.98 -14.86
N PHE A 435 3.22 -6.11 -15.54
CA PHE A 435 3.20 -6.16 -17.01
C PHE A 435 1.98 -5.44 -17.64
N ALA A 436 0.77 -5.63 -17.11
CA ALA A 436 -0.44 -4.96 -17.56
C ALA A 436 -0.44 -3.48 -17.15
N GLY A 437 -0.11 -3.17 -15.89
CA GLY A 437 0.08 -1.79 -15.43
C GLY A 437 1.12 -1.01 -16.25
N TYR A 438 2.20 -1.66 -16.65
CA TYR A 438 3.25 -1.09 -17.48
C TYR A 438 2.78 -0.83 -18.90
N MET A 439 2.00 -1.74 -19.51
CA MET A 439 1.37 -1.47 -20.80
C MET A 439 0.43 -0.25 -20.72
N VAL A 440 -0.37 -0.15 -19.66
CA VAL A 440 -1.23 1.02 -19.41
C VAL A 440 -0.38 2.29 -19.25
N SER A 441 0.73 2.24 -18.53
CA SER A 441 1.65 3.37 -18.37
C SER A 441 2.20 3.86 -19.73
N LYS A 442 2.51 2.94 -20.65
CA LYS A 442 2.95 3.29 -22.02
C LYS A 442 1.85 3.97 -22.80
N VAL A 443 0.62 3.48 -22.71
CA VAL A 443 -0.53 4.14 -23.34
C VAL A 443 -0.72 5.54 -22.78
N PHE A 444 -0.64 5.68 -21.46
CA PHE A 444 -0.76 6.97 -20.78
C PHE A 444 0.35 7.97 -21.14
N SER A 445 1.56 7.49 -21.45
CA SER A 445 2.69 8.34 -21.84
C SER A 445 2.47 9.10 -23.16
N PHE A 446 1.52 8.67 -24.00
CA PHE A 446 1.14 9.40 -25.22
C PHE A 446 0.26 10.62 -24.94
N PHE A 447 -0.35 10.71 -23.76
CA PHE A 447 -1.21 11.83 -23.39
C PHE A 447 -0.40 12.89 -22.63
N PRO A 448 -0.37 14.15 -23.10
CA PRO A 448 0.40 15.23 -22.49
C PRO A 448 -0.34 15.82 -21.26
N LEU A 449 -0.69 14.95 -20.30
CA LEU A 449 -1.34 15.33 -19.05
C LEU A 449 -0.31 15.44 -17.93
N ASP A 450 -0.59 16.30 -16.96
CA ASP A 450 0.16 16.28 -15.68
C ASP A 450 -0.35 15.11 -14.84
N TRP A 451 0.26 13.94 -15.05
CA TRP A 451 -0.12 12.71 -14.35
C TRP A 451 0.05 12.82 -12.82
N ALA A 452 0.91 13.71 -12.31
CA ALA A 452 1.04 13.93 -10.86
C ALA A 452 -0.21 14.57 -10.25
N GLN A 453 -0.99 15.31 -11.05
CA GLN A 453 -2.29 15.87 -10.67
C GLN A 453 -3.47 14.93 -10.98
N VAL A 454 -3.37 14.14 -12.05
CA VAL A 454 -4.43 13.20 -12.45
C VAL A 454 -4.46 11.96 -11.54
N TYR A 455 -3.30 11.45 -11.12
CA TYR A 455 -3.21 10.25 -10.30
C TYR A 455 -4.02 10.33 -8.99
N PRO A 456 -3.98 11.43 -8.21
CA PRO A 456 -4.85 11.59 -7.04
C PRO A 456 -6.34 11.43 -7.33
N LEU A 457 -6.83 11.98 -8.44
CA LEU A 457 -8.24 11.87 -8.83
C LEU A 457 -8.62 10.42 -9.13
N MET A 458 -7.74 9.70 -9.84
CA MET A 458 -7.92 8.27 -10.11
C MET A 458 -7.89 7.45 -8.82
N TRP A 459 -7.04 7.82 -7.87
CA TRP A 459 -6.95 7.17 -6.56
C TRP A 459 -8.26 7.29 -5.80
N TYR A 460 -8.84 8.50 -5.71
CA TYR A 460 -10.14 8.70 -5.08
C TYR A 460 -11.26 7.98 -5.83
N GLY A 461 -11.23 7.96 -7.17
CA GLY A 461 -12.18 7.19 -7.98
C GLY A 461 -12.16 5.70 -7.67
N HIS A 462 -10.97 5.09 -7.63
CA HIS A 462 -10.79 3.69 -7.25
C HIS A 462 -11.25 3.45 -5.80
N GLY A 463 -10.83 4.31 -4.86
CA GLY A 463 -11.20 4.24 -3.45
C GLY A 463 -12.72 4.34 -3.24
N LEU A 464 -13.41 5.20 -3.98
CA LEU A 464 -14.87 5.34 -3.92
C LEU A 464 -15.57 4.07 -4.40
N VAL A 465 -15.17 3.52 -5.55
CA VAL A 465 -15.73 2.26 -6.05
C VAL A 465 -15.48 1.11 -5.07
N ALA A 466 -14.30 1.07 -4.45
CA ALA A 466 -13.98 0.10 -3.39
C ALA A 466 -14.91 0.27 -2.18
N ALA A 467 -15.09 1.50 -1.69
CA ALA A 467 -15.97 1.82 -0.57
C ALA A 467 -17.42 1.40 -0.85
N VAL A 468 -17.94 1.70 -2.03
CA VAL A 468 -19.28 1.27 -2.47
C VAL A 468 -19.38 -0.25 -2.54
N PHE A 469 -18.38 -0.93 -3.11
CA PHE A 469 -18.36 -2.39 -3.20
C PHE A 469 -18.38 -3.05 -1.82
N ILE A 470 -17.54 -2.58 -0.89
CA ILE A 470 -17.47 -3.07 0.50
C ILE A 470 -18.81 -2.88 1.20
N ALA A 471 -19.39 -1.69 1.14
CA ALA A 471 -20.68 -1.38 1.73
C ALA A 471 -21.82 -2.24 1.14
N TRP A 472 -21.70 -2.65 -0.12
CA TRP A 472 -22.71 -3.44 -0.83
C TRP A 472 -22.66 -4.95 -0.55
N LEU A 473 -21.53 -5.47 -0.05
CA LEU A 473 -21.31 -6.91 0.18
C LEU A 473 -22.46 -7.65 0.89
N PRO A 474 -23.03 -7.16 2.01
CA PRO A 474 -24.05 -7.90 2.75
C PRO A 474 -25.46 -7.80 2.15
N PHE A 475 -25.73 -6.84 1.24
CA PHE A 475 -27.08 -6.55 0.76
C PHE A 475 -27.39 -7.15 -0.61
N GLY A 476 -26.38 -7.26 -1.48
CA GLY A 476 -26.54 -7.74 -2.85
C GLY A 476 -26.45 -9.26 -2.97
N LYS A 477 -26.24 -9.72 -4.22
CA LYS A 477 -25.91 -11.13 -4.49
C LYS A 477 -24.62 -11.58 -3.82
N MET A 478 -23.70 -10.66 -3.49
CA MET A 478 -22.44 -10.97 -2.81
C MET A 478 -22.59 -11.62 -1.43
N ARG A 479 -23.78 -11.56 -0.81
CA ARG A 479 -24.08 -12.30 0.43
C ARG A 479 -23.86 -13.81 0.32
N HIS A 480 -23.85 -14.37 -0.90
CA HIS A 480 -23.51 -15.78 -1.12
C HIS A 480 -22.11 -16.14 -0.61
N MET A 481 -21.20 -15.16 -0.56
CA MET A 481 -19.87 -15.34 0.04
C MET A 481 -19.94 -15.76 1.52
N PHE A 482 -21.00 -15.37 2.24
CA PHE A 482 -21.24 -15.75 3.63
C PHE A 482 -22.22 -16.93 3.74
N ASN A 483 -23.32 -16.88 2.98
CA ASN A 483 -24.40 -17.86 3.08
C ASN A 483 -23.98 -19.26 2.60
N THR A 484 -23.21 -19.35 1.51
CA THR A 484 -22.85 -20.64 0.91
C THR A 484 -21.95 -21.46 1.85
N PRO A 485 -20.85 -20.91 2.40
CA PRO A 485 -20.07 -21.60 3.43
C PRO A 485 -20.90 -22.05 4.63
N LEU A 486 -21.70 -21.14 5.18
CA LEU A 486 -22.52 -21.40 6.36
C LEU A 486 -23.49 -22.56 6.10
N THR A 487 -24.15 -22.56 4.94
CA THR A 487 -25.11 -23.60 4.61
C THR A 487 -24.43 -24.96 4.42
N TYR A 488 -23.25 -25.01 3.79
CA TYR A 488 -22.50 -26.26 3.65
C TYR A 488 -22.04 -26.82 5.01
N PHE A 489 -21.67 -25.95 5.95
CA PHE A 489 -21.35 -26.38 7.30
C PHE A 489 -22.57 -26.90 8.07
N ILE A 490 -23.72 -26.23 7.97
CA ILE A 490 -24.97 -26.69 8.58
C ILE A 490 -25.39 -28.05 8.01
N GLU A 491 -25.36 -28.23 6.68
CA GLU A 491 -25.66 -29.51 6.02
C GLU A 491 -24.77 -30.65 6.55
N ALA A 492 -23.50 -30.36 6.82
CA ALA A 492 -22.53 -31.34 7.32
C ALA A 492 -22.79 -31.74 8.78
N VAL A 493 -23.29 -30.82 9.60
CA VAL A 493 -23.52 -31.02 11.03
C VAL A 493 -24.90 -31.65 11.28
N ASP A 494 -25.93 -31.15 10.61
CA ASP A 494 -27.32 -31.57 10.82
C ASP A 494 -27.73 -32.74 9.90
N GLY A 495 -26.91 -33.09 8.89
CA GLY A 495 -27.16 -34.22 7.98
C GLY A 495 -28.31 -34.01 7.00
N VAL A 496 -28.96 -32.85 7.02
CA VAL A 496 -30.05 -32.50 6.10
C VAL A 496 -29.46 -32.13 4.74
N LYS A 497 -29.39 -33.11 3.83
CA LYS A 497 -29.19 -32.82 2.40
C LYS A 497 -30.50 -32.24 1.87
N ASN A 498 -30.50 -30.97 1.46
CA ASN A 498 -31.60 -30.45 0.67
C ASN A 498 -31.57 -31.15 -0.70
N GLU A 499 -32.42 -32.18 -0.89
CA GLU A 499 -32.53 -32.97 -2.13
C GLU A 499 -33.05 -32.17 -3.35
N LYS A 500 -33.27 -30.87 -3.21
CA LYS A 500 -33.70 -29.99 -4.30
C LYS A 500 -32.95 -28.67 -4.24
N ARG A 501 -31.84 -28.57 -4.98
CA ARG A 501 -31.31 -27.30 -5.48
C ARG A 501 -31.21 -27.39 -6.99
N VAL A 502 -32.12 -26.68 -7.66
CA VAL A 502 -31.94 -26.21 -9.04
C VAL A 502 -31.33 -24.81 -8.95
#